data_AF-K1ZGE7-F1
#
_entry.id   AF-K1ZGE7-F1
#
_cell.length_a   1.000
_cell.length_b   1.000
_cell.length_c   1.000
_cell.angle_alpha   90.00
_cell.angle_beta   90.00
_cell.angle_gamma   90.00
#
_symmetry.space_group_name_H-M   'P 1'
#
loop_
_entity.id
_entity.type
_entity.pdbx_description
1 polymer ?
#
loop_
_entity_poly.entity_id
_entity_poly.type
_entity_poly.pdbx_seq_one_letter_code
_entity_poly.pdbx_strand_id
1 'polypeptide(L)' 'DRMVMLMTGAESIRDVIAFPKTQKATCMLTDAPSQVSVEQLMELSLKVVT' A
#
# COMPACT_ATOMS: atom_id res chain seq x y z
N ASP A 1 -6.64 -11.33 -7.80
CA ASP A 1 -5.24 -11.80 -7.71
C ASP A 1 -5.10 -13.33 -7.79
N ARG A 2 -5.56 -14.10 -6.80
CA ARG A 2 -5.29 -15.56 -6.75
C ARG A 2 -5.82 -16.37 -7.95
N MET A 3 -7.02 -16.06 -8.47
CA MET A 3 -7.52 -16.73 -9.69
C MET A 3 -6.64 -16.43 -10.91
N VAL A 4 -6.24 -15.17 -11.09
CA VAL A 4 -5.36 -14.75 -12.18
C VAL A 4 -3.97 -15.39 -12.02
N MET A 5 -3.43 -15.44 -10.80
CA MET A 5 -2.16 -16.08 -10.49
C MET A 5 -2.14 -17.57 -10.87
N LEU A 6 -3.22 -18.30 -10.56
CA LEU A 6 -3.37 -19.71 -10.95
C LEU A 6 -3.49 -19.87 -12.47
N MET A 7 -4.18 -18.95 -13.14
CA MET A 7 -4.31 -18.97 -14.61
C MET A 7 -3.01 -18.58 -15.32
N THR A 8 -2.16 -17.73 -14.72
CA THR A 8 -0.87 -17.30 -15.29
C THR A 8 0.30 -18.17 -14.86
N GLY A 9 0.09 -19.15 -13.97
CA GLY A 9 1.16 -19.97 -13.40
C GLY A 9 2.19 -19.17 -12.59
N ALA A 10 1.81 -18.01 -12.07
CA ALA A 10 2.71 -17.15 -11.30
C ALA A 10 2.93 -17.72 -9.88
N GLU A 11 4.18 -17.71 -9.41
CA GLU A 11 4.54 -18.20 -8.07
C GLU A 11 4.11 -17.23 -6.97
N SER A 12 3.95 -15.94 -7.29
CA SER A 12 3.54 -14.90 -6.34
C SER A 12 2.36 -14.07 -6.85
N ILE A 13 1.45 -13.72 -5.92
CA ILE A 13 0.38 -12.75 -6.21
C ILE A 13 0.91 -11.38 -6.63
N ARG A 14 2.18 -11.06 -6.30
CA ARG A 14 2.82 -9.79 -6.68
C ARG A 14 3.03 -9.69 -8.19
N ASP A 15 3.12 -10.82 -8.88
CA ASP A 15 3.45 -10.86 -10.31
C ASP A 15 2.21 -10.59 -11.19
N VAL A 16 1.01 -10.66 -10.59
CA VAL A 16 -0.26 -10.34 -11.25
C VAL A 16 -0.84 -9.00 -10.80
N ILE A 17 -0.13 -8.26 -9.95
CA ILE A 17 -0.54 -6.94 -9.44
C ILE A 17 0.41 -5.89 -10.02
N ALA A 18 -0.12 -4.91 -10.74
CA ALA A 18 0.69 -3.87 -11.38
C ALA A 18 1.52 -3.03 -10.37
N PHE A 19 0.97 -2.80 -9.17
CA PHE A 19 1.62 -2.03 -8.10
C PHE A 19 1.56 -2.80 -6.77
N PRO A 20 2.41 -3.81 -6.59
CA PRO A 20 2.36 -4.65 -5.39
C PRO A 20 2.83 -3.84 -4.17
N LYS A 21 2.11 -3.97 -3.06
CA LYS A 21 2.62 -3.53 -1.75
C LYS A 21 3.62 -4.56 -1.22
N THR A 22 4.58 -4.11 -0.41
CA THR A 22 5.52 -5.00 0.28
C THR A 22 4.82 -5.72 1.44
N GLN A 23 5.49 -6.71 2.05
CA GLN A 23 5.02 -7.37 3.27
C GLN A 23 4.85 -6.41 4.45
N LYS A 24 5.47 -5.23 4.41
CA LYS A 24 5.30 -4.15 5.40
C LYS A 24 4.18 -3.16 5.02
N ALA A 25 3.31 -3.54 4.08
CA ALA A 25 2.26 -2.71 3.49
C ALA A 25 2.75 -1.40 2.83
N THR A 26 4.06 -1.29 2.56
CA THR A 26 4.62 -0.11 1.90
C THR A 26 4.55 -0.23 0.39
N CYS A 27 4.39 0.88 -0.32
CA CYS A 27 4.48 0.96 -1.77
C CYS A 27 5.75 1.70 -2.15
N MET A 28 6.69 1.01 -2.77
CA MET A 28 7.99 1.58 -3.13
C MET A 28 7.93 2.61 -4.26
N LEU A 29 6.87 2.60 -5.09
CA LEU A 29 6.73 3.53 -6.20
C LEU A 29 6.19 4.90 -5.77
N THR A 30 5.47 4.97 -4.66
CA THR A 30 4.78 6.19 -4.20
C THR A 30 5.17 6.59 -2.78
N ASP A 31 6.15 5.93 -2.19
CA ASP A 31 6.55 6.07 -0.78
C ASP A 31 5.35 6.14 0.19
N ALA A 32 4.38 5.27 -0.04
CA ALA A 32 3.18 5.17 0.81
C ALA A 32 3.33 4.01 1.82
N PRO A 33 2.84 4.13 3.06
CA PRO A 33 2.22 5.32 3.65
C PRO A 33 3.26 6.41 3.94
N SER A 34 2.87 7.66 3.69
CA SER A 34 3.67 8.86 3.97
C SER A 34 3.10 9.63 5.16
N GLN A 35 3.91 10.51 5.75
CA GLN A 35 3.46 11.38 6.83
C GLN A 35 2.49 12.44 6.29
N VAL A 36 1.37 12.62 6.98
CA VAL A 36 0.35 13.63 6.66
C VAL A 36 0.73 14.99 7.26
N SER A 37 0.34 16.08 6.60
CA SER A 37 0.60 17.44 7.09
C SER A 37 -0.21 17.76 8.35
N VAL A 38 0.27 18.72 9.15
CA VAL A 38 -0.38 19.09 10.41
C VAL A 38 -1.71 19.82 10.13
N GLU A 39 -1.78 20.57 9.04
CA GLU A 39 -2.97 21.27 8.57
C GLU A 39 -4.11 20.28 8.28
N GLN A 40 -3.81 19.18 7.60
CA GLN A 40 -4.79 18.12 7.30
C GLN A 40 -5.24 17.36 8.55
N LEU A 41 -4.35 17.17 9.53
CA LEU A 41 -4.70 16.58 10.82
C LEU A 41 -5.63 17.50 11.62
N MET A 42 -5.37 18.81 11.61
CA MET A 42 -6.23 19.80 12.27
C MET A 42 -7.61 19.91 11.62
N GLU A 43 -7.69 19.89 10.28
CA GLU A 43 -8.96 19.91 9.55
C GLU A 43 -9.85 18.72 9.95
N LEU A 44 -9.26 17.54 10.11
CA LEU A 44 -9.96 16.33 10.52
C LEU A 44 -10.14 16.20 12.04
N SER A 45 -9.66 17.17 12.83
CA SER A 45 -9.62 17.11 14.30
C SER A 45 -8.95 15.84 14.85
N LEU A 46 -7.91 15.37 14.16
CA LEU A 46 -7.15 14.18 14.51
C LEU A 46 -5.80 14.54 15.14
N LYS A 47 -5.34 13.72 16.08
CA LYS A 47 -4.00 13.81 16.67
C LYS A 47 -3.34 12.43 16.64
N VAL A 48 -2.16 12.35 16.02
CA VAL A 48 -1.34 11.13 16.08
C VAL A 48 -0.77 11.02 17.49
N VAL A 49 -1.13 9.96 18.21
CA VAL A 49 -0.55 9.63 19.52
C VAL A 49 0.58 8.63 19.27
N THR A 50 1.79 9.01 19.65
CA THR A 50 2.98 8.16 19.54
C THR A 50 3.21 7.41 20.84
#